data_AF-A0A9X3J5Y0-F1
#
_entry.id   AF-A0A9X3J5Y0-F1
#
_cell.length_a   1.000
_cell.length_b   1.000
_cell.length_c   1.000
_cell.angle_alpha   90.00
_cell.angle_beta   90.00
_cell.angle_gamma   90.00
#
_symmetry.space_group_name_H-M   'P 1'
#
loop_
_entity.id
_entity.type
_entity.pdbx_description
1 polymer ?
#
loop_
_entity_poly.entity_id
_entity_poly.type
_entity_poly.pdbx_seq_one_letter_code
_entity_poly.pdbx_strand_id
1 'polypeptide(L)'
;MKKKLLSIAFVAALAILGGCVGDDIDDLQNQIDDLNSKVDDLEQTQLENLLNQIAALQASITNLQNKDTELSDQLDEQYNSLLNNLSLLEEEVNNNASAVYYGNLLTDADFAAVLEQGATIVTGKAQPVTSAHISAMANIKLIGGDLLVTGTETIALDMLQSVGGSLTVTGISTADVSVSLPALASVGQDVKVVGNSGLSAFSADALILINNDLNITANELLNSVSLSMLDQVANVNINGYVESSYGAGPLASIDLSYTDVLGDVAVQYLSGGQLTVGNVGGSFACENTSLASIDVASAVIGGDFVVSYNNALETLDVTDITTIEGNLTIQSNGPSSTGGWSSEKSASSAATFDVFPAFDALETIGGDVVIESNTSTSIEAFNNVTTFTGSSISFGSNGNFQLTVLNVFNKLETAGASSWNHVNISIFQNLEWFDAFKMLTKAGDISLNLSRTQDPNTWEQGTTLRVDGFDAMTEAKSLSLYSPAVTQFNAFGALNHISGYATDLKVEMFADTSVGMCSMEPFFTIIKDNPTKYNVIFNAGWNNPIDTNTAIDQLLAPCSN
;
A
#
# COMPACT_ATOMS: atom_id res chain seq x y z
N MET A 1 48.26 -53.74 -84.02
CA MET A 1 47.68 -54.80 -84.88
C MET A 1 48.04 -54.51 -86.32
N LYS A 2 48.32 -55.57 -87.09
CA LYS A 2 48.81 -55.61 -88.48
C LYS A 2 48.13 -54.59 -89.42
N LYS A 3 48.91 -53.70 -90.06
CA LYS A 3 48.56 -53.11 -91.37
C LYS A 3 49.52 -53.64 -92.45
N LYS A 4 49.44 -54.95 -92.69
CA LYS A 4 49.75 -55.55 -94.00
C LYS A 4 48.40 -55.76 -94.66
N LEU A 5 48.03 -54.94 -95.63
CA LEU A 5 47.00 -55.16 -96.66
C LEU A 5 46.59 -53.80 -97.23
N LEU A 6 47.39 -53.22 -98.12
CA LEU A 6 46.88 -52.35 -99.19
C LEU A 6 47.99 -52.03 -100.22
N SER A 7 48.59 -53.05 -100.84
CA SER A 7 49.54 -52.82 -101.95
C SER A 7 49.46 -53.86 -103.07
N ILE A 8 48.40 -54.68 -103.11
CA ILE A 8 48.21 -55.68 -104.18
C ILE A 8 47.06 -55.32 -105.14
N ALA A 9 46.30 -54.24 -104.88
CA ALA A 9 45.13 -53.90 -105.70
C ALA A 9 45.36 -52.82 -106.79
N PHE A 10 46.56 -52.24 -106.93
CA PHE A 10 46.77 -51.13 -107.89
C PHE A 10 47.95 -51.27 -108.88
N VAL A 11 48.75 -52.35 -108.81
CA VAL A 11 49.87 -52.58 -109.75
C VAL A 11 49.52 -53.60 -110.86
N ALA A 12 48.25 -54.03 -110.95
CA ALA A 12 47.77 -54.87 -112.04
C ALA A 12 47.26 -54.08 -113.28
N ALA A 13 47.40 -52.76 -113.33
CA ALA A 13 46.84 -51.92 -114.39
C ALA A 13 47.83 -50.99 -115.13
N LEU A 14 49.15 -51.15 -114.94
CA LEU A 14 50.16 -50.45 -115.75
C LEU A 14 51.28 -51.41 -116.18
N ALA A 15 50.90 -52.44 -116.92
CA ALA A 15 51.75 -52.96 -117.98
C ALA A 15 51.29 -52.33 -119.28
N ILE A 16 52.24 -51.86 -120.10
CA ILE A 16 52.14 -51.34 -121.48
C ILE A 16 52.21 -49.80 -121.57
N LEU A 17 53.44 -49.32 -121.82
CA LEU A 17 53.85 -48.08 -122.54
C LEU A 17 53.45 -46.75 -121.88
N GLY A 18 54.31 -45.85 -121.40
CA GLY A 18 55.72 -45.57 -121.67
C GLY A 18 55.89 -44.05 -121.79
N GLY A 19 56.64 -43.42 -120.88
CA GLY A 19 57.35 -42.16 -121.12
C GLY A 19 56.84 -40.88 -120.43
N CYS A 20 57.63 -40.44 -119.43
CA CYS A 20 57.85 -39.05 -118.99
C CYS A 20 56.81 -38.35 -118.11
N VAL A 21 56.78 -38.68 -116.81
CA VAL A 21 56.66 -37.67 -115.72
C VAL A 21 57.38 -38.21 -114.46
N GLY A 22 58.69 -37.99 -114.35
CA GLY A 22 59.49 -38.42 -113.18
C GLY A 22 59.42 -37.44 -112.02
N ASP A 23 59.33 -36.14 -112.31
CA ASP A 23 59.27 -35.08 -111.28
C ASP A 23 57.96 -35.12 -110.46
N ASP A 24 56.84 -35.52 -111.06
CA ASP A 24 55.54 -35.62 -110.36
C ASP A 24 55.48 -36.81 -109.36
N ILE A 25 56.28 -37.86 -109.55
CA ILE A 25 56.30 -39.04 -108.67
C ILE A 25 57.09 -38.76 -107.40
N ASP A 26 58.25 -38.10 -107.51
CA ASP A 26 59.09 -37.77 -106.35
C ASP A 26 58.40 -36.69 -105.47
N ASP A 27 57.68 -35.73 -106.06
CA ASP A 27 56.87 -34.76 -105.32
C ASP A 27 55.69 -35.42 -104.58
N LEU A 28 55.03 -36.41 -105.18
CA LEU A 28 53.98 -37.19 -104.51
C LEU A 28 54.54 -38.05 -103.37
N GLN A 29 55.74 -38.61 -103.53
CA GLN A 29 56.40 -39.40 -102.50
C GLN A 29 56.79 -38.52 -101.30
N ASN A 30 57.32 -37.31 -101.54
CA ASN A 30 57.61 -36.33 -100.49
C ASN A 30 56.35 -35.85 -99.75
N GLN A 31 55.24 -35.65 -100.47
CA GLN A 31 53.95 -35.31 -99.83
C GLN A 31 53.42 -36.47 -98.97
N ILE A 32 53.59 -37.72 -99.39
CA ILE A 32 53.21 -38.91 -98.63
C ILE A 32 54.05 -39.02 -97.35
N ASP A 33 55.36 -38.79 -97.42
CA ASP A 33 56.23 -38.83 -96.24
C ASP A 33 55.96 -37.68 -95.27
N ASP A 34 55.69 -36.46 -95.77
CA ASP A 34 55.24 -35.32 -94.96
C ASP A 34 53.86 -35.58 -94.32
N LEU A 35 52.94 -36.22 -95.05
CA LEU A 35 51.64 -36.65 -94.52
C LEU A 35 51.81 -37.71 -93.42
N ASN A 36 52.68 -38.70 -93.61
CA ASN A 36 52.95 -39.72 -92.59
C ASN A 36 53.60 -39.10 -91.34
N SER A 37 54.57 -38.20 -91.51
CA SER A 37 55.18 -37.47 -90.39
C SER A 37 54.15 -36.63 -89.64
N LYS A 38 53.26 -35.92 -90.36
CA LYS A 38 52.17 -35.16 -89.74
C LYS A 38 51.16 -36.05 -89.03
N VAL A 39 50.87 -37.23 -89.57
CA VAL A 39 49.99 -38.22 -88.93
C VAL A 39 50.63 -38.74 -87.64
N ASP A 40 51.91 -39.08 -87.65
CA ASP A 40 52.64 -39.54 -86.46
C ASP A 40 52.71 -38.43 -85.40
N ASP A 41 53.01 -37.19 -85.80
CA ASP A 41 53.01 -36.02 -84.90
C ASP A 41 51.61 -35.75 -84.32
N LEU A 42 50.55 -35.89 -85.13
CA LEU A 42 49.17 -35.78 -84.66
C LEU A 42 48.81 -36.89 -83.68
N GLU A 43 49.17 -38.15 -83.97
CA GLU A 43 48.92 -39.28 -83.09
C GLU A 43 49.64 -39.12 -81.74
N GLN A 44 50.91 -38.69 -81.77
CA GLN A 44 51.68 -38.42 -80.56
C GLN A 44 51.10 -37.25 -79.76
N THR A 45 50.75 -36.15 -80.44
CA THR A 45 50.13 -34.98 -79.79
C THR A 45 48.76 -35.31 -79.19
N GLN A 46 47.95 -36.12 -79.88
CA GLN A 46 46.65 -36.58 -79.37
C GLN A 46 46.82 -37.51 -78.17
N LEU A 47 47.81 -38.40 -78.19
CA LEU A 47 48.12 -39.30 -77.08
C LEU A 47 48.59 -38.53 -75.84
N GLU A 48 49.48 -37.56 -76.00
CA GLU A 48 49.94 -36.69 -74.91
C GLU A 48 48.80 -35.85 -74.33
N ASN A 49 47.95 -35.27 -75.19
CA ASN A 49 46.75 -34.55 -74.75
C ASN A 49 45.78 -35.45 -73.99
N LEU A 50 45.57 -36.70 -74.45
CA LEU A 50 44.71 -37.66 -73.78
C LEU A 50 45.28 -38.06 -72.41
N LEU A 51 46.59 -38.28 -72.31
CA LEU A 51 47.27 -38.56 -71.03
C LEU A 51 47.14 -37.40 -70.05
N ASN A 52 47.30 -36.17 -70.51
CA ASN A 52 47.10 -34.97 -69.69
C ASN A 52 45.65 -34.83 -69.20
N GLN A 53 44.67 -35.13 -70.06
CA GLN A 53 43.25 -35.15 -69.67
C GLN A 53 42.95 -36.24 -68.63
N ILE A 54 43.54 -37.44 -68.78
CA ILE A 54 43.40 -38.53 -67.80
C ILE A 54 43.98 -38.11 -66.44
N ALA A 55 45.16 -37.50 -66.43
CA ALA A 55 45.78 -37.03 -65.18
C ALA A 55 44.93 -35.94 -64.49
N ALA A 56 44.35 -35.01 -65.27
CA ALA A 56 43.45 -33.98 -64.74
C ALA A 56 42.15 -34.57 -64.16
N LEU A 57 41.59 -35.59 -64.82
CA LEU A 57 40.42 -36.32 -64.31
C LEU A 57 40.75 -37.09 -63.03
N GLN A 58 41.91 -37.75 -62.95
CA GLN A 58 42.36 -38.44 -61.74
C GLN A 58 42.51 -37.47 -60.56
N ALA A 59 43.12 -36.31 -60.77
CA ALA A 59 43.22 -35.27 -59.74
C ALA A 59 41.84 -34.78 -59.28
N SER A 60 40.90 -34.64 -60.21
CA SER A 60 39.51 -34.25 -59.89
C SER A 60 38.79 -35.32 -59.06
N ILE A 61 38.98 -36.60 -59.36
CA ILE A 61 38.44 -37.72 -58.59
C ILE A 61 39.01 -37.73 -57.17
N THR A 62 40.33 -37.58 -57.01
CA THR A 62 40.95 -37.52 -55.68
C THR A 62 40.42 -36.34 -54.86
N ASN A 63 40.24 -35.17 -55.48
CA ASN A 63 39.66 -34.01 -54.81
C ASN A 63 38.21 -34.27 -54.36
N LEU A 64 37.40 -34.90 -55.21
CA LEU A 64 36.03 -35.30 -54.84
C LEU A 64 36.00 -36.32 -53.70
N GLN A 65 36.90 -37.32 -53.70
CA GLN A 65 37.00 -38.30 -52.62
C GLN A 65 37.39 -37.66 -51.28
N ASN A 66 38.33 -36.71 -51.31
CA ASN A 66 38.71 -35.97 -50.10
C ASN A 66 37.54 -35.13 -49.59
N LYS A 67 36.82 -34.43 -50.48
CA LYS A 67 35.60 -33.68 -50.11
C LYS A 67 34.48 -34.57 -49.56
N ASP A 68 34.30 -35.76 -50.13
CA ASP A 68 33.32 -36.74 -49.65
C ASP A 68 33.68 -37.22 -48.24
N THR A 69 34.96 -37.45 -47.99
CA THR A 69 35.48 -37.81 -46.65
C THR A 69 35.29 -36.66 -45.66
N GLU A 70 35.71 -35.43 -46.01
CA GLU A 70 35.52 -34.25 -45.17
C GLU A 70 34.05 -33.99 -44.87
N LEU A 71 33.16 -34.18 -45.87
CA LEU A 71 31.73 -34.01 -45.69
C LEU A 71 31.14 -35.11 -44.80
N SER A 72 31.63 -36.36 -44.92
CA SER A 72 31.25 -37.47 -44.04
C SER A 72 31.67 -37.19 -42.60
N ASP A 73 32.91 -36.76 -42.38
CA ASP A 73 33.43 -36.44 -41.04
C ASP A 73 32.65 -35.27 -40.42
N GLN A 74 32.36 -34.21 -41.20
CA GLN A 74 31.52 -33.10 -40.77
C GLN A 74 30.09 -33.53 -40.44
N LEU A 75 29.51 -34.44 -41.23
CA LEU A 75 28.18 -34.97 -40.99
C LEU A 75 28.14 -35.79 -39.69
N ASP A 76 29.15 -36.61 -39.44
CA ASP A 76 29.28 -37.41 -38.22
C ASP A 76 29.47 -36.52 -36.98
N GLU A 77 30.29 -35.47 -37.06
CA GLU A 77 30.44 -34.48 -35.99
C GLU A 77 29.12 -33.76 -35.69
N GLN A 78 28.40 -33.30 -36.72
CA GLN A 78 27.10 -32.65 -36.56
C GLN A 78 26.05 -33.58 -35.96
N TYR A 79 26.00 -34.85 -36.41
CA TYR A 79 25.09 -35.85 -35.89
C TYR A 79 25.34 -36.14 -34.41
N ASN A 80 26.60 -36.31 -34.01
CA ASN A 80 26.98 -36.53 -32.61
C ASN A 80 26.68 -35.32 -31.73
N SER A 81 26.90 -34.09 -32.23
CA SER A 81 26.53 -32.86 -31.52
C SER A 81 25.02 -32.76 -31.31
N LEU A 82 24.22 -33.09 -32.32
CA LEU A 82 22.76 -33.09 -32.21
C LEU A 82 22.27 -34.12 -31.18
N LEU A 83 22.85 -35.32 -31.18
CA LEU A 83 22.50 -36.37 -30.23
C LEU A 83 22.80 -35.96 -28.78
N ASN A 84 23.93 -35.28 -28.56
CA ASN A 84 24.27 -34.74 -27.24
C ASN A 84 23.28 -33.64 -26.80
N ASN A 85 22.95 -32.71 -27.70
CA ASN A 85 21.96 -31.67 -27.41
C ASN A 85 20.58 -32.24 -27.08
N LEU A 86 20.17 -33.31 -27.78
CA LEU A 86 18.91 -34.00 -27.51
C LEU A 86 18.92 -34.68 -26.13
N SER A 87 20.04 -35.30 -25.75
CA SER A 87 20.21 -35.91 -24.42
C SER A 87 20.15 -34.87 -23.30
N LEU A 88 20.75 -33.69 -23.49
CA LEU A 88 20.68 -32.58 -22.52
C LEU A 88 19.25 -32.04 -22.40
N LEU A 89 18.53 -31.91 -23.51
CA LEU A 89 17.13 -31.49 -23.49
C LEU A 89 16.25 -32.52 -22.78
N GLU A 90 16.51 -33.81 -22.99
CA GLU A 90 15.80 -34.89 -22.30
C GLU A 90 16.05 -34.84 -20.79
N GLU A 91 17.30 -34.60 -20.36
CA GLU A 91 17.64 -34.40 -18.94
C GLU A 91 16.94 -33.18 -18.35
N GLU A 92 16.93 -32.05 -19.06
CA GLU A 92 16.24 -30.82 -18.64
C GLU A 92 14.72 -31.05 -18.50
N VAL A 93 14.10 -31.70 -19.48
CA VAL A 93 12.67 -32.05 -19.45
C VAL A 93 12.36 -32.98 -18.28
N ASN A 94 13.18 -34.00 -18.02
CA ASN A 94 12.97 -34.94 -16.92
C ASN A 94 13.15 -34.29 -15.53
N ASN A 95 14.13 -33.40 -15.38
CA ASN A 95 14.34 -32.64 -14.15
C ASN A 95 13.16 -31.69 -13.89
N ASN A 96 12.70 -30.98 -14.92
CA ASN A 96 11.53 -30.10 -14.83
C ASN A 96 10.25 -30.90 -14.57
N ALA A 97 10.09 -32.05 -15.21
CA ALA A 97 8.95 -32.94 -15.02
C ALA A 97 8.89 -33.47 -13.58
N SER A 98 10.02 -33.79 -12.96
CA SER A 98 10.06 -34.22 -11.56
C SER A 98 9.82 -33.06 -10.58
N ALA A 99 10.23 -31.84 -10.93
CA ALA A 99 10.10 -30.67 -10.05
C ALA A 99 8.69 -30.07 -9.99
N VAL A 100 7.87 -30.23 -11.05
CA VAL A 100 6.57 -29.55 -11.20
C VAL A 100 5.42 -30.54 -11.21
N TYR A 101 4.53 -30.42 -10.22
CA TYR A 101 3.24 -31.10 -10.18
C TYR A 101 2.16 -30.25 -10.87
N TYR A 102 1.63 -30.77 -11.97
CA TYR A 102 0.60 -30.12 -12.76
C TYR A 102 -0.80 -30.53 -12.27
N GLY A 103 -1.37 -29.76 -11.36
CA GLY A 103 -2.70 -30.04 -10.82
C GLY A 103 -2.96 -29.38 -9.49
N ASN A 104 -4.10 -29.72 -8.89
CA ASN A 104 -4.46 -29.30 -7.54
C ASN A 104 -4.09 -30.41 -6.54
N LEU A 105 -3.83 -30.03 -5.30
CA LEU A 105 -3.70 -30.93 -4.16
C LEU A 105 -4.96 -30.84 -3.29
N LEU A 106 -5.96 -31.68 -3.59
CA LEU A 106 -7.27 -31.64 -2.91
C LEU A 106 -7.61 -32.96 -2.21
N THR A 107 -7.08 -34.06 -2.72
CA THR A 107 -7.36 -35.42 -2.26
C THR A 107 -6.10 -36.11 -1.80
N ASP A 108 -6.21 -37.11 -0.91
CA ASP A 108 -5.08 -37.93 -0.45
C ASP A 108 -4.23 -38.49 -1.61
N ALA A 109 -4.87 -38.80 -2.74
CA ALA A 109 -4.19 -39.29 -3.94
C ALA A 109 -3.29 -38.22 -4.58
N ASP A 110 -3.72 -36.95 -4.59
CA ASP A 110 -2.92 -35.84 -5.12
C ASP A 110 -1.68 -35.60 -4.24
N PHE A 111 -1.86 -35.63 -2.92
CA PHE A 111 -0.75 -35.47 -1.97
C PHE A 111 0.22 -36.66 -1.99
N ALA A 112 -0.27 -37.89 -2.20
CA ALA A 112 0.60 -39.04 -2.39
C ALA A 112 1.41 -38.91 -3.69
N ALA A 113 0.78 -38.46 -4.78
CA ALA A 113 1.44 -38.28 -6.08
C ALA A 113 2.53 -37.19 -6.03
N VAL A 114 2.26 -36.04 -5.39
CA VAL A 114 3.27 -34.97 -5.28
C VAL A 114 4.48 -35.41 -4.45
N LEU A 115 4.24 -36.19 -3.40
CA LEU A 115 5.29 -36.74 -2.54
C LEU A 115 6.14 -37.80 -3.27
N GLU A 116 5.51 -38.70 -4.01
CA GLU A 116 6.20 -39.72 -4.82
C GLU A 116 7.04 -39.09 -5.94
N GLN A 117 6.51 -38.06 -6.59
CA GLN A 117 7.21 -37.32 -7.63
C GLN A 117 8.39 -36.50 -7.07
N GLY A 118 8.35 -36.12 -5.79
CA GLY A 118 9.34 -35.22 -5.19
C GLY A 118 9.25 -33.79 -5.74
N ALA A 119 8.07 -33.38 -6.19
CA ALA A 119 7.85 -32.06 -6.75
C ALA A 119 8.09 -30.98 -5.69
N THR A 120 8.57 -29.82 -6.13
CA THR A 120 8.78 -28.63 -5.29
C THR A 120 7.88 -27.47 -5.72
N ILE A 121 7.17 -27.63 -6.84
CA ILE A 121 6.25 -26.65 -7.42
C ILE A 121 4.92 -27.34 -7.69
N VAL A 122 3.82 -26.72 -7.28
CA VAL A 122 2.45 -27.13 -7.60
C VAL A 122 1.82 -26.02 -8.42
N THR A 123 1.31 -26.31 -9.62
CA THR A 123 0.74 -25.26 -10.48
C THR A 123 -0.68 -24.83 -10.08
N GLY A 124 -1.42 -25.72 -9.41
CA GLY A 124 -2.81 -25.48 -9.00
C GLY A 124 -2.95 -25.07 -7.54
N LYS A 125 -4.14 -25.30 -6.99
CA LYS A 125 -4.50 -24.99 -5.61
C LYS A 125 -4.04 -26.10 -4.67
N ALA A 126 -3.78 -25.79 -3.41
CA ALA A 126 -3.51 -26.76 -2.37
C ALA A 126 -4.46 -26.56 -1.17
N GLN A 127 -5.07 -27.65 -0.71
CA GLN A 127 -5.92 -27.66 0.47
C GLN A 127 -5.51 -28.82 1.39
N PRO A 128 -4.42 -28.65 2.18
CA PRO A 128 -4.08 -29.66 3.17
C PRO A 128 -5.12 -29.66 4.30
N VAL A 129 -5.56 -30.85 4.71
CA VAL A 129 -6.57 -31.02 5.78
C VAL A 129 -6.13 -32.00 6.87
N THR A 130 -5.03 -32.73 6.64
CA THR A 130 -4.44 -33.71 7.56
C THR A 130 -2.94 -33.46 7.72
N SER A 131 -2.32 -33.95 8.79
CA SER A 131 -0.85 -33.91 8.94
C SER A 131 -0.12 -34.65 7.85
N ALA A 132 -0.73 -35.70 7.27
CA ALA A 132 -0.16 -36.39 6.11
C ALA A 132 -0.07 -35.47 4.89
N HIS A 133 -1.08 -34.62 4.65
CA HIS A 133 -1.05 -33.63 3.56
C HIS A 133 0.04 -32.59 3.78
N ILE A 134 0.16 -32.07 5.00
CA ILE A 134 1.22 -31.12 5.38
C ILE A 134 2.61 -31.77 5.18
N SER A 135 2.77 -33.02 5.59
CA SER A 135 4.04 -33.75 5.44
C SER A 135 4.40 -33.99 3.97
N ALA A 136 3.41 -34.29 3.12
CA ALA A 136 3.60 -34.40 1.68
C ALA A 136 4.04 -33.08 1.03
N MET A 137 3.70 -31.94 1.65
CA MET A 137 4.05 -30.61 1.18
C MET A 137 5.38 -30.07 1.71
N ALA A 138 6.13 -30.83 2.53
CA ALA A 138 7.31 -30.32 3.24
C ALA A 138 8.39 -29.70 2.34
N ASN A 139 8.50 -30.14 1.08
CA ASN A 139 9.48 -29.64 0.11
C ASN A 139 8.90 -28.63 -0.90
N ILE A 140 7.60 -28.31 -0.80
CA ILE A 140 6.94 -27.39 -1.72
C ILE A 140 7.42 -25.97 -1.45
N LYS A 141 7.90 -25.33 -2.52
CA LYS A 141 8.39 -23.94 -2.55
C LYS A 141 7.39 -23.00 -3.18
N LEU A 142 6.58 -23.47 -4.13
CA LEU A 142 5.63 -22.64 -4.84
C LEU A 142 4.30 -23.36 -5.02
N ILE A 143 3.22 -22.64 -4.75
CA ILE A 143 1.85 -23.01 -5.09
C ILE A 143 1.35 -21.95 -6.08
N GLY A 144 1.02 -22.33 -7.31
CA GLY A 144 0.59 -21.42 -8.36
C GLY A 144 -0.84 -20.90 -8.17
N GLY A 145 -1.69 -21.70 -7.52
CA GLY A 145 -3.05 -21.31 -7.14
C GLY A 145 -3.17 -20.86 -5.69
N ASP A 146 -4.36 -21.06 -5.13
CA ASP A 146 -4.68 -20.72 -3.73
C ASP A 146 -4.11 -21.77 -2.77
N LEU A 147 -3.68 -21.32 -1.59
CA LEU A 147 -3.42 -22.18 -0.44
C LEU A 147 -4.55 -22.00 0.57
N LEU A 148 -5.42 -23.01 0.68
CA LEU A 148 -6.49 -23.06 1.67
C LEU A 148 -6.09 -23.97 2.83
N VAL A 149 -5.65 -23.35 3.91
CA VAL A 149 -5.31 -24.00 5.16
C VAL A 149 -6.58 -24.20 5.99
N THR A 150 -6.94 -25.46 6.20
CA THR A 150 -8.03 -25.90 7.09
C THR A 150 -7.55 -27.07 7.93
N GLY A 151 -8.10 -27.27 9.13
CA GLY A 151 -7.83 -28.49 9.90
C GLY A 151 -7.67 -28.26 11.40
N THR A 152 -7.10 -29.26 12.07
CA THR A 152 -7.10 -29.38 13.53
C THR A 152 -5.70 -29.40 14.15
N GLU A 153 -4.65 -29.20 13.35
CA GLU A 153 -3.26 -29.42 13.76
C GLU A 153 -2.39 -28.22 13.40
N THR A 154 -1.25 -28.09 14.07
CA THR A 154 -0.20 -27.10 13.75
C THR A 154 0.32 -27.31 12.33
N ILE A 155 0.46 -26.21 11.60
CA ILE A 155 0.86 -26.21 10.19
C ILE A 155 2.18 -25.46 10.07
N ALA A 156 3.20 -26.16 9.56
CA ALA A 156 4.50 -25.60 9.25
C ALA A 156 4.89 -25.99 7.83
N LEU A 157 5.11 -25.00 6.97
CA LEU A 157 5.61 -25.19 5.59
C LEU A 157 6.89 -24.37 5.42
N ASP A 158 7.99 -24.87 5.99
CA ASP A 158 9.26 -24.15 6.12
C ASP A 158 9.92 -23.78 4.79
N MET A 159 9.58 -24.49 3.72
CA MET A 159 10.15 -24.30 2.38
C MET A 159 9.26 -23.46 1.47
N LEU A 160 8.01 -23.18 1.84
CA LEU A 160 7.06 -22.47 0.99
C LEU A 160 7.47 -21.01 0.85
N GLN A 161 7.75 -20.58 -0.37
CA GLN A 161 8.24 -19.23 -0.70
C GLN A 161 7.19 -18.36 -1.38
N SER A 162 6.26 -18.95 -2.14
CA SER A 162 5.26 -18.17 -2.87
C SER A 162 3.93 -18.91 -3.00
N VAL A 163 2.85 -18.15 -2.86
CA VAL A 163 1.48 -18.53 -3.23
C VAL A 163 1.02 -17.58 -4.34
N GLY A 164 0.74 -18.10 -5.54
CA GLY A 164 0.32 -17.28 -6.69
C GLY A 164 -1.13 -16.79 -6.58
N GLY A 165 -1.98 -17.53 -5.85
CA GLY A 165 -3.33 -17.13 -5.51
C GLY A 165 -3.44 -16.49 -4.11
N SER A 166 -4.57 -16.72 -3.44
CA SER A 166 -4.78 -16.28 -2.06
C SER A 166 -4.27 -17.32 -1.05
N LEU A 167 -3.78 -16.85 0.08
CA LEU A 167 -3.56 -17.66 1.28
C LEU A 167 -4.77 -17.48 2.20
N THR A 168 -5.49 -18.56 2.50
CA THR A 168 -6.64 -18.53 3.41
C THR A 168 -6.45 -19.54 4.54
N VAL A 169 -6.47 -19.08 5.78
CA VAL A 169 -6.47 -19.88 7.02
C VAL A 169 -7.85 -19.76 7.64
N THR A 170 -8.61 -20.86 7.65
CA THR A 170 -10.00 -20.84 8.13
C THR A 170 -10.45 -22.17 8.71
N GLY A 171 -11.47 -22.14 9.56
CA GLY A 171 -12.12 -23.34 10.11
C GLY A 171 -11.25 -24.14 11.07
N ILE A 172 -10.19 -23.54 11.63
CA ILE A 172 -9.38 -24.18 12.67
C ILE A 172 -10.14 -24.11 13.99
N SER A 173 -10.59 -25.27 14.47
CA SER A 173 -11.41 -25.38 15.69
C SER A 173 -10.67 -25.99 16.88
N THR A 174 -9.55 -26.68 16.65
CA THR A 174 -8.73 -27.23 17.74
C THR A 174 -7.94 -26.11 18.39
N ALA A 175 -8.03 -26.02 19.72
CA ALA A 175 -7.34 -25.00 20.49
C ALA A 175 -5.81 -25.09 20.34
N ASP A 176 -5.15 -23.95 20.47
CA ASP A 176 -3.69 -23.77 20.48
C ASP A 176 -2.98 -24.20 19.19
N VAL A 177 -3.68 -24.19 18.07
CA VAL A 177 -3.08 -24.45 16.75
C VAL A 177 -2.32 -23.21 16.28
N SER A 178 -1.13 -23.42 15.68
CA SER A 178 -0.37 -22.36 15.03
C SER A 178 -0.15 -22.65 13.55
N VAL A 179 -0.05 -21.59 12.75
CA VAL A 179 0.32 -21.65 11.33
C VAL A 179 1.60 -20.85 11.14
N SER A 180 2.66 -21.51 10.66
CA SER A 180 3.98 -20.92 10.44
C SER A 180 4.47 -21.14 9.02
N LEU A 181 4.81 -20.05 8.33
CA LEU A 181 5.26 -20.00 6.94
C LEU A 181 6.55 -19.15 6.86
N PRO A 182 7.66 -19.58 7.48
CA PRO A 182 8.82 -18.72 7.75
C PRO A 182 9.61 -18.33 6.49
N ALA A 183 9.44 -19.02 5.37
CA ALA A 183 10.09 -18.70 4.10
C ALA A 183 9.17 -18.01 3.09
N LEU A 184 7.89 -17.81 3.42
CA LEU A 184 6.91 -17.28 2.47
C LEU A 184 7.23 -15.80 2.22
N ALA A 185 7.59 -15.47 0.98
CA ALA A 185 7.99 -14.13 0.56
C ALA A 185 6.86 -13.35 -0.13
N SER A 186 5.93 -14.04 -0.80
CA SER A 186 4.86 -13.37 -1.55
C SER A 186 3.55 -14.16 -1.63
N VAL A 187 2.45 -13.41 -1.60
CA VAL A 187 1.10 -13.89 -1.90
C VAL A 187 0.52 -13.03 -3.03
N GLY A 188 0.13 -13.68 -4.13
CA GLY A 188 -0.29 -13.01 -5.36
C GLY A 188 -1.67 -12.36 -5.32
N GLN A 189 -2.47 -12.65 -4.28
CA GLN A 189 -3.76 -12.01 -4.01
C GLN A 189 -3.88 -11.66 -2.52
N ASP A 190 -4.86 -12.24 -1.81
CA ASP A 190 -5.18 -11.89 -0.42
C ASP A 190 -4.52 -12.84 0.58
N VAL A 191 -4.22 -12.32 1.78
CA VAL A 191 -3.98 -13.14 2.98
C VAL A 191 -5.18 -13.01 3.90
N LYS A 192 -5.88 -14.13 4.14
CA LYS A 192 -7.10 -14.20 4.94
C LYS A 192 -6.90 -15.15 6.11
N VAL A 193 -6.90 -14.64 7.34
CA VAL A 193 -6.93 -15.43 8.58
C VAL A 193 -8.29 -15.20 9.22
N VAL A 194 -9.26 -16.06 8.91
CA VAL A 194 -10.68 -15.76 9.16
C VAL A 194 -11.43 -16.95 9.75
N GLY A 195 -12.20 -16.70 10.80
CA GLY A 195 -13.17 -17.68 11.31
C GLY A 195 -12.50 -18.88 11.99
N ASN A 196 -11.50 -18.64 12.83
CA ASN A 196 -10.78 -19.69 13.54
C ASN A 196 -11.02 -19.60 15.05
N SER A 197 -11.77 -20.55 15.61
CA SER A 197 -11.99 -20.61 17.07
C SER A 197 -10.81 -21.23 17.82
N GLY A 198 -9.90 -21.91 17.13
CA GLY A 198 -8.80 -22.68 17.72
C GLY A 198 -7.39 -22.16 17.43
N LEU A 199 -7.23 -21.28 16.42
CA LEU A 199 -5.93 -20.75 16.02
C LEU A 199 -5.39 -19.77 17.07
N SER A 200 -4.20 -20.03 17.60
CA SER A 200 -3.53 -19.19 18.59
C SER A 200 -2.45 -18.27 18.00
N ALA A 201 -1.81 -18.67 16.89
CA ALA A 201 -0.77 -17.87 16.25
C ALA A 201 -0.72 -18.05 14.72
N PHE A 202 -0.41 -16.96 14.01
CA PHE A 202 -0.09 -16.94 12.58
C PHE A 202 1.22 -16.19 12.34
N SER A 203 2.21 -16.82 11.69
CA SER A 203 3.49 -16.19 11.40
C SER A 203 3.95 -16.42 9.96
N ALA A 204 4.35 -15.33 9.30
CA ALA A 204 4.98 -15.34 7.99
C ALA A 204 6.02 -14.20 7.93
N ASP A 205 7.05 -14.29 8.78
CA ASP A 205 7.98 -13.18 9.03
C ASP A 205 8.76 -12.73 7.80
N ALA A 206 8.97 -13.63 6.82
CA ALA A 206 9.65 -13.30 5.56
C ALA A 206 8.70 -12.76 4.48
N LEU A 207 7.40 -12.60 4.76
CA LEU A 207 6.41 -12.15 3.79
C LEU A 207 6.65 -10.69 3.49
N ILE A 208 6.99 -10.38 2.24
CA ILE A 208 7.30 -9.03 1.76
C ILE A 208 6.08 -8.40 1.08
N LEU A 209 5.35 -9.19 0.29
CA LEU A 209 4.31 -8.69 -0.59
C LEU A 209 3.00 -9.47 -0.45
N ILE A 210 1.92 -8.73 -0.23
CA ILE A 210 0.54 -9.15 -0.46
C ILE A 210 0.00 -8.25 -1.56
N ASN A 211 -0.32 -8.82 -2.73
CA ASN A 211 -0.74 -7.97 -3.86
C ASN A 211 -2.07 -7.26 -3.63
N ASN A 212 -2.95 -7.86 -2.80
CA ASN A 212 -4.25 -7.31 -2.43
C ASN A 212 -4.34 -7.15 -0.90
N ASP A 213 -5.33 -7.78 -0.25
CA ASP A 213 -5.70 -7.41 1.12
C ASP A 213 -5.14 -8.37 2.18
N LEU A 214 -4.78 -7.81 3.34
CA LEU A 214 -4.59 -8.54 4.59
C LEU A 214 -5.87 -8.46 5.42
N ASN A 215 -6.51 -9.61 5.67
CA ASN A 215 -7.75 -9.69 6.45
C ASN A 215 -7.60 -10.69 7.60
N ILE A 216 -7.65 -10.20 8.83
CA ILE A 216 -7.58 -11.00 10.05
C ILE A 216 -8.83 -10.73 10.88
N THR A 217 -9.82 -11.62 10.81
CA THR A 217 -11.14 -11.38 11.42
C THR A 217 -11.74 -12.63 12.04
N ALA A 218 -12.53 -12.47 13.11
CA ALA A 218 -13.26 -13.57 13.75
C ALA A 218 -12.35 -14.75 14.16
N ASN A 219 -11.26 -14.47 14.88
CA ASN A 219 -10.37 -15.49 15.43
C ASN A 219 -10.39 -15.45 16.97
N GLU A 220 -11.01 -16.43 17.61
CA GLU A 220 -11.36 -16.35 19.04
C GLU A 220 -10.15 -16.51 19.97
N LEU A 221 -9.15 -17.29 19.57
CA LEU A 221 -7.96 -17.59 20.38
C LEU A 221 -6.66 -16.97 19.83
N LEU A 222 -6.73 -16.24 18.71
CA LEU A 222 -5.55 -15.70 18.04
C LEU A 222 -4.96 -14.58 18.88
N ASN A 223 -3.78 -14.84 19.45
CA ASN A 223 -3.08 -13.90 20.34
C ASN A 223 -1.80 -13.34 19.73
N SER A 224 -1.32 -13.92 18.63
CA SER A 224 -0.10 -13.50 17.96
C SER A 224 -0.23 -13.55 16.43
N VAL A 225 0.18 -12.46 15.80
CA VAL A 225 0.35 -12.33 14.36
C VAL A 225 1.73 -11.73 14.12
N SER A 226 2.53 -12.36 13.25
CA SER A 226 3.88 -11.87 12.94
C SER A 226 4.11 -11.80 11.43
N LEU A 227 4.45 -10.59 10.97
CA LEU A 227 4.60 -10.19 9.56
C LEU A 227 5.78 -9.20 9.41
N SER A 228 6.91 -9.50 10.07
CA SER A 228 7.97 -8.51 10.33
C SER A 228 8.64 -7.89 9.10
N MET A 229 8.60 -8.53 7.94
CA MET A 229 9.17 -8.01 6.69
C MET A 229 8.11 -7.54 5.69
N LEU A 230 6.84 -7.41 6.10
CA LEU A 230 5.79 -6.96 5.19
C LEU A 230 6.10 -5.54 4.74
N ASP A 231 6.38 -5.40 3.44
CA ASP A 231 6.78 -4.16 2.80
C ASP A 231 5.60 -3.52 2.09
N GLN A 232 4.73 -4.33 1.46
CA GLN A 232 3.60 -3.80 0.68
C GLN A 232 2.34 -4.65 0.80
N VAL A 233 1.20 -3.97 0.97
CA VAL A 233 -0.15 -4.53 0.95
C VAL A 233 -1.15 -3.51 0.41
N ALA A 234 -2.24 -3.95 -0.22
CA ALA A 234 -3.27 -3.02 -0.70
C ALA A 234 -4.10 -2.44 0.45
N ASN A 235 -4.73 -3.29 1.27
CA ASN A 235 -5.52 -2.85 2.43
C ASN A 235 -5.27 -3.77 3.63
N VAL A 236 -5.43 -3.22 4.83
CA VAL A 236 -5.33 -3.95 6.10
C VAL A 236 -6.65 -3.87 6.83
N ASN A 237 -7.25 -5.03 7.14
CA ASN A 237 -8.43 -5.15 7.99
C ASN A 237 -8.18 -6.18 9.10
N ILE A 238 -8.04 -5.69 10.33
CA ILE A 238 -7.82 -6.52 11.51
C ILE A 238 -8.97 -6.27 12.49
N ASN A 239 -9.77 -7.30 12.75
CA ASN A 239 -10.87 -7.25 13.70
C ASN A 239 -10.78 -8.42 14.68
N GLY A 240 -10.38 -8.11 15.91
CA GLY A 240 -10.26 -9.06 16.99
C GLY A 240 -11.58 -9.41 17.70
N TYR A 241 -12.74 -9.02 17.18
CA TYR A 241 -14.02 -9.22 17.87
C TYR A 241 -14.32 -10.70 18.15
N VAL A 242 -14.76 -10.98 19.38
CA VAL A 242 -15.19 -12.30 19.83
C VAL A 242 -16.65 -12.23 20.27
N GLU A 243 -17.51 -13.01 19.61
CA GLU A 243 -18.95 -12.99 19.85
C GLU A 243 -19.32 -13.46 21.26
N SER A 244 -18.58 -14.43 21.81
CA SER A 244 -18.88 -15.01 23.13
C SER A 244 -18.64 -14.01 24.28
N SER A 245 -17.73 -13.04 24.12
CA SER A 245 -17.45 -11.98 25.10
C SER A 245 -18.10 -10.64 24.75
N TYR A 246 -18.69 -10.51 23.54
CA TYR A 246 -19.14 -9.23 22.99
C TYR A 246 -18.05 -8.15 23.09
N GLY A 247 -16.81 -8.50 22.79
CA GLY A 247 -15.66 -7.62 23.00
C GLY A 247 -14.40 -8.06 22.28
N ALA A 248 -13.28 -7.44 22.68
CA ALA A 248 -11.95 -7.72 22.13
C ALA A 248 -11.51 -9.16 22.44
N GLY A 249 -10.96 -9.83 21.43
CA GLY A 249 -10.27 -11.10 21.52
C GLY A 249 -8.81 -10.93 21.92
N PRO A 250 -8.05 -12.03 22.07
CA PRO A 250 -6.75 -12.01 22.74
C PRO A 250 -5.59 -11.41 21.92
N LEU A 251 -5.82 -10.99 20.68
CA LEU A 251 -4.80 -10.32 19.86
C LEU A 251 -4.50 -8.93 20.43
N ALA A 252 -3.27 -8.73 20.87
CA ALA A 252 -2.87 -7.51 21.57
C ALA A 252 -2.08 -6.55 20.68
N SER A 253 -1.00 -6.99 20.03
CA SER A 253 -0.13 -6.10 19.27
C SER A 253 -0.08 -6.45 17.80
N ILE A 254 0.10 -5.43 16.96
CA ILE A 254 0.38 -5.55 15.53
C ILE A 254 1.47 -4.54 15.17
N ASP A 255 2.52 -5.05 14.53
CA ASP A 255 3.61 -4.23 14.00
C ASP A 255 3.57 -4.29 12.47
N LEU A 256 3.31 -3.13 11.87
CA LEU A 256 3.32 -2.85 10.44
C LEU A 256 4.17 -1.60 10.16
N SER A 257 5.15 -1.31 11.03
CA SER A 257 5.98 -0.09 10.98
C SER A 257 6.70 0.14 9.65
N TYR A 258 7.08 -0.93 8.95
CA TYR A 258 7.76 -0.87 7.65
C TYR A 258 6.82 -1.06 6.46
N THR A 259 5.53 -1.29 6.71
CA THR A 259 4.57 -1.62 5.67
C THR A 259 4.10 -0.36 4.93
N ASP A 260 4.17 -0.38 3.61
CA ASP A 260 3.46 0.52 2.71
C ASP A 260 2.05 -0.03 2.42
N VAL A 261 1.04 0.50 3.11
CA VAL A 261 -0.36 0.18 2.86
C VAL A 261 -0.88 1.13 1.80
N LEU A 262 -1.14 0.63 0.58
CA LEU A 262 -1.52 1.47 -0.56
C LEU A 262 -2.90 2.12 -0.41
N GLY A 263 -3.78 1.51 0.39
CA GLY A 263 -5.15 1.91 0.65
C GLY A 263 -5.42 2.03 2.16
N ASP A 264 -6.51 1.42 2.61
CA ASP A 264 -7.04 1.65 3.95
C ASP A 264 -6.41 0.73 5.01
N VAL A 265 -6.27 1.26 6.22
CA VAL A 265 -5.96 0.51 7.44
C VAL A 265 -7.14 0.61 8.39
N ALA A 266 -7.75 -0.53 8.71
CA ALA A 266 -8.82 -0.65 9.69
C ALA A 266 -8.42 -1.67 10.78
N VAL A 267 -8.34 -1.21 12.03
CA VAL A 267 -7.99 -2.03 13.19
C VAL A 267 -9.04 -1.87 14.27
N GLN A 268 -9.63 -2.99 14.71
CA GLN A 268 -10.67 -2.99 15.73
C GLN A 268 -10.54 -4.14 16.72
N TYR A 269 -10.99 -3.93 17.95
CA TYR A 269 -11.16 -4.99 18.96
C TYR A 269 -9.86 -5.74 19.32
N LEU A 270 -8.72 -5.04 19.35
CA LEU A 270 -7.47 -5.56 19.94
C LEU A 270 -7.55 -5.43 21.47
N SER A 271 -7.02 -6.42 22.20
CA SER A 271 -7.18 -6.52 23.67
C SER A 271 -6.15 -5.75 24.50
N GLY A 272 -5.14 -5.15 23.89
CA GLY A 272 -4.02 -4.60 24.64
C GLY A 272 -2.94 -4.05 23.73
N GLY A 273 -1.71 -3.92 24.24
CA GLY A 273 -0.52 -3.85 23.40
C GLY A 273 -0.32 -2.54 22.64
N GLN A 274 0.34 -2.67 21.49
CA GLN A 274 0.72 -1.56 20.62
C GLN A 274 0.32 -1.85 19.17
N LEU A 275 -0.14 -0.82 18.48
CA LEU A 275 -0.28 -0.79 17.03
C LEU A 275 0.78 0.15 16.47
N THR A 276 1.62 -0.34 15.57
CA THR A 276 2.51 0.52 14.77
C THR A 276 2.19 0.32 13.30
N VAL A 277 2.04 1.42 12.56
CA VAL A 277 1.76 1.39 11.11
C VAL A 277 2.72 2.31 10.38
N GLY A 278 3.21 1.85 9.23
CA GLY A 278 4.04 2.61 8.31
C GLY A 278 3.20 3.57 7.46
N ASN A 279 3.40 3.55 6.15
CA ASN A 279 2.69 4.44 5.23
C ASN A 279 1.24 3.99 5.01
N VAL A 280 0.32 4.96 4.91
CA VAL A 280 -1.12 4.73 4.67
C VAL A 280 -1.60 5.59 3.52
N GLY A 281 -1.75 4.99 2.33
CA GLY A 281 -2.19 5.65 1.11
C GLY A 281 -3.69 5.99 1.08
N GLY A 282 -4.50 5.39 1.95
CA GLY A 282 -5.93 5.65 2.12
C GLY A 282 -6.28 6.18 3.51
N SER A 283 -7.38 5.69 4.08
CA SER A 283 -7.86 6.05 5.41
C SER A 283 -7.18 5.21 6.50
N PHE A 284 -6.95 5.81 7.66
CA PHE A 284 -6.53 5.13 8.88
C PHE A 284 -7.67 5.14 9.89
N ALA A 285 -8.11 3.96 10.33
CA ALA A 285 -9.15 3.80 11.35
C ALA A 285 -8.71 2.80 12.42
N CYS A 286 -8.57 3.27 13.66
CA CYS A 286 -8.33 2.44 14.84
C CYS A 286 -9.43 2.65 15.86
N GLU A 287 -10.29 1.64 16.04
CA GLU A 287 -11.54 1.78 16.79
C GLU A 287 -11.80 0.64 17.79
N ASN A 288 -12.42 0.96 18.92
CA ASN A 288 -12.89 -0.05 19.90
C ASN A 288 -11.77 -1.00 20.37
N THR A 289 -10.56 -0.49 20.59
CA THR A 289 -9.44 -1.29 21.09
C THR A 289 -9.11 -0.99 22.55
N SER A 290 -8.32 -1.87 23.14
CA SER A 290 -7.63 -1.65 24.41
C SER A 290 -6.12 -1.43 24.20
N LEU A 291 -5.71 -0.91 23.04
CA LEU A 291 -4.31 -0.56 22.76
C LEU A 291 -3.83 0.50 23.76
N ALA A 292 -2.62 0.32 24.29
CA ALA A 292 -1.96 1.32 25.13
C ALA A 292 -1.25 2.39 24.27
N SER A 293 -0.78 2.00 23.07
CA SER A 293 -0.06 2.89 22.17
C SER A 293 -0.46 2.67 20.72
N ILE A 294 -0.62 3.77 19.99
CA ILE A 294 -0.78 3.78 18.53
C ILE A 294 0.32 4.68 17.97
N ASP A 295 1.09 4.16 17.03
CA ASP A 295 2.16 4.88 16.33
C ASP A 295 1.90 4.84 14.82
N VAL A 296 1.75 6.02 14.22
CA VAL A 296 1.46 6.21 12.79
C VAL A 296 2.61 6.98 12.15
N ALA A 297 3.54 6.24 11.53
CA ALA A 297 4.73 6.77 10.87
C ALA A 297 4.48 7.23 9.42
N SER A 298 3.22 7.57 9.08
CA SER A 298 2.85 8.04 7.75
C SER A 298 2.95 9.57 7.66
N ALA A 299 3.59 10.06 6.59
CA ALA A 299 3.65 11.49 6.33
C ALA A 299 2.34 12.08 5.78
N VAL A 300 1.56 11.25 5.06
CA VAL A 300 0.32 11.64 4.37
C VAL A 300 -0.71 10.54 4.56
N ILE A 301 -1.86 10.90 5.11
CA ILE A 301 -3.05 10.04 5.13
C ILE A 301 -3.93 10.42 3.95
N GLY A 302 -4.07 9.54 2.97
CA GLY A 302 -4.82 9.81 1.73
C GLY A 302 -6.35 9.84 1.89
N GLY A 303 -6.85 9.51 3.08
CA GLY A 303 -8.27 9.55 3.42
C GLY A 303 -8.52 10.08 4.82
N ASP A 304 -9.48 9.47 5.51
CA ASP A 304 -9.86 9.87 6.87
C ASP A 304 -8.86 9.34 7.89
N PHE A 305 -8.61 10.12 8.95
CA PHE A 305 -7.85 9.70 10.13
C PHE A 305 -8.81 9.57 11.32
N VAL A 306 -9.03 8.35 11.79
CA VAL A 306 -10.01 8.02 12.82
C VAL A 306 -9.34 7.25 13.95
N VAL A 307 -9.37 7.80 15.16
CA VAL A 307 -8.98 7.12 16.40
C VAL A 307 -10.13 7.25 17.38
N SER A 308 -10.90 6.18 17.56
CA SER A 308 -12.15 6.23 18.34
C SER A 308 -12.29 5.10 19.35
N TYR A 309 -12.85 5.38 20.53
CA TYR A 309 -13.22 4.34 21.51
C TYR A 309 -12.04 3.46 21.95
N ASN A 310 -10.83 4.02 22.01
CA ASN A 310 -9.65 3.31 22.51
C ASN A 310 -9.48 3.58 24.01
N ASN A 311 -10.17 2.79 24.82
CA ASN A 311 -10.36 3.05 26.25
C ASN A 311 -9.10 2.82 27.10
N ALA A 312 -8.04 2.22 26.56
CA ALA A 312 -6.78 2.03 27.25
C ALA A 312 -5.64 2.85 26.65
N LEU A 313 -5.94 3.71 25.66
CA LEU A 313 -4.92 4.49 24.97
C LEU A 313 -4.19 5.41 25.95
N GLU A 314 -2.87 5.42 25.89
CA GLU A 314 -2.00 6.29 26.68
C GLU A 314 -1.20 7.21 25.76
N THR A 315 -0.76 6.70 24.60
CA THR A 315 0.03 7.45 23.63
C THR A 315 -0.50 7.28 22.21
N LEU A 316 -0.58 8.40 21.49
CA LEU A 316 -0.85 8.45 20.06
C LEU A 316 0.32 9.23 19.42
N ASP A 317 1.21 8.53 18.73
CA ASP A 317 2.30 9.15 17.97
C ASP A 317 1.85 9.38 16.52
N VAL A 318 1.91 10.64 16.13
CA VAL A 318 1.51 11.19 14.82
C VAL A 318 2.50 12.27 14.37
N THR A 319 3.72 12.21 14.91
CA THR A 319 4.74 13.27 14.73
C THR A 319 5.13 13.48 13.28
N ASP A 320 5.01 12.45 12.44
CA ASP A 320 5.34 12.50 11.03
C ASP A 320 4.19 13.01 10.12
N ILE A 321 2.94 13.05 10.61
CA ILE A 321 1.78 13.40 9.77
C ILE A 321 1.83 14.88 9.38
N THR A 322 2.01 15.14 8.09
CA THR A 322 1.99 16.50 7.50
C THR A 322 0.66 16.84 6.85
N THR A 323 -0.06 15.84 6.33
CA THR A 323 -1.30 16.00 5.57
C THR A 323 -2.28 14.89 5.92
N ILE A 324 -3.54 15.29 6.14
CA ILE A 324 -4.70 14.40 6.15
C ILE A 324 -5.62 14.88 5.03
N GLU A 325 -5.83 14.08 3.99
CA GLU A 325 -6.66 14.47 2.84
C GLU A 325 -8.16 14.44 3.16
N GLY A 326 -8.58 13.63 4.14
CA GLY A 326 -9.95 13.49 4.59
C GLY A 326 -10.24 14.13 5.95
N ASN A 327 -11.21 13.56 6.65
CA ASN A 327 -11.66 13.99 7.97
C ASN A 327 -10.65 13.58 9.06
N LEU A 328 -10.56 14.36 10.13
CA LEU A 328 -9.82 14.04 11.34
C LEU A 328 -10.78 13.85 12.50
N THR A 329 -10.90 12.60 12.98
CA THR A 329 -11.74 12.24 14.11
C THR A 329 -10.91 11.59 15.22
N ILE A 330 -10.86 12.23 16.39
CA ILE A 330 -10.26 11.65 17.60
C ILE A 330 -11.29 11.75 18.71
N GLN A 331 -11.92 10.63 19.06
CA GLN A 331 -13.03 10.65 20.00
C GLN A 331 -13.04 9.50 21.01
N SER A 332 -13.53 9.77 22.22
CA SER A 332 -13.73 8.74 23.24
C SER A 332 -12.47 7.90 23.53
N ASN A 333 -11.29 8.52 23.54
CA ASN A 333 -10.04 7.83 23.84
C ASN A 333 -9.53 8.10 25.26
N GLY A 334 -8.82 7.11 25.77
CA GLY A 334 -8.19 7.12 27.08
C GLY A 334 -9.03 6.41 28.16
N PRO A 335 -8.39 6.10 29.30
CA PRO A 335 -9.03 5.38 30.41
C PRO A 335 -10.14 6.19 31.05
N SER A 336 -11.38 5.89 30.66
CA SER A 336 -12.55 6.48 31.30
C SER A 336 -12.69 5.97 32.74
N SER A 337 -12.75 6.89 33.71
CA SER A 337 -13.22 6.58 35.07
C SER A 337 -14.76 6.50 35.14
N THR A 338 -15.44 6.99 34.10
CA THR A 338 -16.89 7.22 34.08
C THR A 338 -17.56 6.77 32.77
N GLY A 339 -18.12 5.56 32.78
CA GLY A 339 -19.35 5.20 32.07
C GLY A 339 -19.31 5.08 30.52
N GLY A 340 -18.96 3.89 30.02
CA GLY A 340 -19.16 3.45 28.64
C GLY A 340 -18.90 1.94 28.51
N TRP A 341 -19.49 1.27 27.53
CA TRP A 341 -19.82 -0.17 27.50
C TRP A 341 -18.63 -1.17 27.59
N SER A 342 -18.27 -1.60 28.80
CA SER A 342 -17.96 -2.99 29.18
C SER A 342 -17.46 -3.03 30.62
N SER A 343 -17.83 -4.11 31.32
CA SER A 343 -17.65 -4.30 32.76
C SER A 343 -16.25 -4.74 33.19
N GLU A 344 -15.20 -4.43 32.43
CA GLU A 344 -13.81 -4.64 32.87
C GLU A 344 -13.20 -3.33 33.35
N LYS A 345 -13.76 -2.80 34.44
CA LYS A 345 -13.07 -1.83 35.28
C LYS A 345 -11.92 -2.52 36.01
N SER A 346 -10.78 -2.59 35.36
CA SER A 346 -9.49 -2.72 36.04
C SER A 346 -8.47 -1.78 35.39
N ALA A 347 -8.75 -0.48 35.42
CA ALA A 347 -7.68 0.50 35.35
C ALA A 347 -6.83 0.34 36.62
N SER A 348 -5.67 -0.30 36.47
CA SER A 348 -4.55 -0.03 37.36
C SER A 348 -4.30 1.47 37.31
N SER A 349 -4.48 2.12 38.45
CA SER A 349 -4.18 3.52 38.69
C SER A 349 -2.74 3.86 38.26
N ALA A 350 -2.55 4.52 37.11
CA ALA A 350 -1.37 5.35 36.78
C ALA A 350 -1.36 5.83 35.31
N ALA A 351 -2.05 5.13 34.40
CA ALA A 351 -2.03 5.41 32.97
C ALA A 351 -3.16 6.35 32.56
N THR A 352 -2.85 7.38 31.79
CA THR A 352 -3.80 8.40 31.33
C THR A 352 -3.41 8.90 29.95
N PHE A 353 -4.38 9.04 29.04
CA PHE A 353 -4.22 9.79 27.78
C PHE A 353 -4.22 11.30 28.08
N ASP A 354 -3.37 11.76 29.01
CA ASP A 354 -3.44 13.12 29.56
C ASP A 354 -2.96 14.17 28.56
N VAL A 355 -1.98 13.82 27.74
CA VAL A 355 -1.37 14.70 26.75
C VAL A 355 -1.91 14.33 25.38
N PHE A 356 -2.70 15.25 24.80
CA PHE A 356 -3.16 15.10 23.43
C PHE A 356 -1.97 15.26 22.46
N PRO A 357 -1.90 14.49 21.35
CA PRO A 357 -0.82 14.64 20.38
C PRO A 357 -0.77 16.07 19.79
N ALA A 358 0.44 16.62 19.68
CA ALA A 358 0.62 18.01 19.25
C ALA A 358 0.37 18.25 17.75
N PHE A 359 0.52 17.23 16.90
CA PHE A 359 0.46 17.38 15.43
C PHE A 359 1.40 18.48 14.91
N ASP A 360 2.65 18.49 15.40
CA ASP A 360 3.61 19.56 15.10
C ASP A 360 4.00 19.64 13.62
N ALA A 361 3.91 18.55 12.86
CA ALA A 361 4.19 18.53 11.43
C ALA A 361 2.95 18.82 10.56
N LEU A 362 1.74 18.81 11.13
CA LEU A 362 0.50 18.86 10.36
C LEU A 362 0.24 20.26 9.78
N GLU A 363 0.17 20.36 8.46
CA GLU A 363 -0.05 21.60 7.71
C GLU A 363 -1.40 21.65 6.98
N THR A 364 -1.94 20.48 6.61
CA THR A 364 -3.15 20.35 5.78
C THR A 364 -4.16 19.36 6.35
N ILE A 365 -5.42 19.79 6.44
CA ILE A 365 -6.58 18.92 6.71
C ILE A 365 -7.63 19.14 5.61
N GLY A 366 -7.96 18.11 4.86
CA GLY A 366 -8.88 18.21 3.73
C GLY A 366 -10.37 18.14 4.12
N GLY A 367 -10.69 17.52 5.26
CA GLY A 367 -12.06 17.30 5.72
C GLY A 367 -12.40 17.98 7.05
N ASP A 368 -13.47 17.50 7.67
CA ASP A 368 -13.97 18.00 8.95
C ASP A 368 -13.10 17.52 10.12
N VAL A 369 -13.11 18.29 11.22
CA VAL A 369 -12.37 17.96 12.46
C VAL A 369 -13.36 17.72 13.59
N VAL A 370 -13.25 16.57 14.25
CA VAL A 370 -14.06 16.20 15.43
C VAL A 370 -13.15 15.67 16.53
N ILE A 371 -12.98 16.45 17.59
CA ILE A 371 -12.15 16.09 18.76
C ILE A 371 -13.03 16.08 20.00
N GLU A 372 -13.51 14.90 20.41
CA GLU A 372 -14.57 14.82 21.41
C GLU A 372 -14.40 13.72 22.46
N SER A 373 -14.76 14.02 23.70
CA SER A 373 -14.84 13.03 24.79
C SER A 373 -13.52 12.27 25.06
N ASN A 374 -12.36 12.86 24.75
CA ASN A 374 -11.07 12.28 25.11
C ASN A 374 -10.70 12.61 26.55
N THR A 375 -9.89 11.78 27.22
CA THR A 375 -9.48 12.05 28.61
C THR A 375 -8.37 13.09 28.75
N SER A 376 -7.79 13.59 27.65
CA SER A 376 -6.67 14.54 27.67
C SER A 376 -7.02 15.85 28.36
N THR A 377 -6.17 16.27 29.29
CA THR A 377 -6.35 17.49 30.09
C THR A 377 -5.61 18.70 29.50
N SER A 378 -4.90 18.54 28.40
CA SER A 378 -4.36 19.62 27.58
C SER A 378 -4.45 19.27 26.10
N ILE A 379 -4.93 20.22 25.29
CA ILE A 379 -4.93 20.13 23.82
C ILE A 379 -4.20 21.35 23.27
N GLU A 380 -2.95 21.13 22.83
CA GLU A 380 -2.11 22.12 22.17
C GLU A 380 -1.72 21.58 20.79
N ALA A 381 -2.67 21.62 19.85
CA ALA A 381 -2.58 20.89 18.60
C ALA A 381 -2.97 21.73 17.37
N PHE A 382 -2.58 21.27 16.18
CA PHE A 382 -3.02 21.84 14.89
C PHE A 382 -2.59 23.30 14.65
N ASN A 383 -1.66 23.82 15.44
CA ASN A 383 -1.23 25.21 15.34
C ASN A 383 -0.36 25.50 14.11
N ASN A 384 0.11 24.46 13.42
CA ASN A 384 0.80 24.58 12.13
C ASN A 384 -0.10 24.41 10.91
N VAL A 385 -1.39 24.08 11.10
CA VAL A 385 -2.34 23.95 10.01
C VAL A 385 -2.58 25.31 9.36
N THR A 386 -2.33 25.37 8.05
CA THR A 386 -2.55 26.55 7.21
C THR A 386 -3.60 26.30 6.13
N THR A 387 -3.82 25.04 5.77
CA THR A 387 -4.81 24.63 4.77
C THR A 387 -5.90 23.77 5.41
N PHE A 388 -7.15 24.24 5.31
CA PHE A 388 -8.33 23.53 5.80
C PHE A 388 -9.49 23.63 4.79
N THR A 389 -9.93 22.51 4.23
CA THR A 389 -11.04 22.47 3.26
C THR A 389 -12.32 21.81 3.78
N GLY A 390 -12.36 21.42 5.06
CA GLY A 390 -13.56 20.97 5.72
C GLY A 390 -14.65 22.04 5.84
N SER A 391 -15.84 21.61 6.19
CA SER A 391 -16.99 22.46 6.52
C SER A 391 -17.12 22.72 8.02
N SER A 392 -16.55 21.88 8.88
CA SER A 392 -16.73 22.00 10.33
C SER A 392 -15.50 21.65 11.18
N ILE A 393 -15.35 22.36 12.29
CA ILE A 393 -14.41 22.06 13.37
C ILE A 393 -15.20 21.97 14.68
N SER A 394 -15.17 20.80 15.32
CA SER A 394 -15.86 20.50 16.58
C SER A 394 -14.89 20.07 17.67
N PHE A 395 -14.99 20.70 18.83
CA PHE A 395 -14.34 20.26 20.07
C PHE A 395 -15.38 20.14 21.18
N GLY A 396 -15.41 18.99 21.86
CA GLY A 396 -16.46 18.74 22.85
C GLY A 396 -16.06 17.81 23.97
N SER A 397 -16.42 18.12 25.21
CA SER A 397 -16.37 17.17 26.34
C SER A 397 -14.99 16.53 26.62
N ASN A 398 -13.88 17.17 26.24
CA ASN A 398 -12.53 16.64 26.47
C ASN A 398 -12.07 16.86 27.92
N GLY A 399 -11.10 16.07 28.36
CA GLY A 399 -10.45 16.20 29.67
C GLY A 399 -11.32 15.83 30.86
N ASN A 400 -12.43 15.10 30.66
CA ASN A 400 -13.37 14.74 31.74
C ASN A 400 -13.78 15.96 32.60
N PHE A 401 -14.11 17.06 31.93
CA PHE A 401 -14.40 18.37 32.53
C PHE A 401 -13.21 19.12 33.15
N GLN A 402 -11.99 18.63 33.01
CA GLN A 402 -10.77 19.19 33.62
C GLN A 402 -9.75 19.65 32.58
N LEU A 403 -10.20 20.08 31.39
CA LEU A 403 -9.28 20.57 30.35
C LEU A 403 -8.62 21.88 30.79
N THR A 404 -7.30 21.92 30.90
CA THR A 404 -6.56 23.12 31.29
C THR A 404 -6.49 24.13 30.14
N VAL A 405 -6.14 23.65 28.95
CA VAL A 405 -5.97 24.50 27.77
C VAL A 405 -6.54 23.85 26.51
N LEU A 406 -7.17 24.68 25.68
CA LEU A 406 -7.50 24.40 24.29
C LEU A 406 -6.83 25.45 23.40
N ASN A 407 -5.67 25.09 22.85
CA ASN A 407 -4.83 25.96 22.02
C ASN A 407 -4.70 25.36 20.61
N VAL A 408 -5.49 25.86 19.65
CA VAL A 408 -5.63 25.22 18.33
C VAL A 408 -5.75 26.20 17.17
N PHE A 409 -5.28 25.78 15.99
CA PHE A 409 -5.48 26.47 14.70
C PHE A 409 -5.00 27.93 14.65
N ASN A 410 -3.92 28.27 15.35
CA ASN A 410 -3.48 29.67 15.43
C ASN A 410 -2.86 30.25 14.16
N LYS A 411 -2.39 29.42 13.21
CA LYS A 411 -1.89 29.85 11.89
C LYS A 411 -2.94 29.78 10.76
N LEU A 412 -4.16 29.34 11.06
CA LEU A 412 -5.20 29.16 10.05
C LEU A 412 -5.78 30.52 9.63
N GLU A 413 -5.43 31.01 8.44
CA GLU A 413 -5.89 32.32 7.94
C GLU A 413 -7.29 32.28 7.29
N THR A 414 -7.54 31.22 6.53
CA THR A 414 -8.79 30.98 5.80
C THR A 414 -9.16 29.51 5.92
N ALA A 415 -10.45 29.23 6.08
CA ALA A 415 -10.94 27.88 6.26
C ALA A 415 -12.36 27.72 5.72
N GLY A 416 -12.63 26.57 5.09
CA GLY A 416 -13.95 26.22 4.57
C GLY A 416 -13.89 25.47 3.24
N ALA A 417 -14.99 24.80 2.90
CA ALA A 417 -15.14 24.04 1.65
C ALA A 417 -15.05 24.89 0.38
N SER A 418 -15.23 26.21 0.48
CA SER A 418 -14.97 27.15 -0.62
C SER A 418 -14.80 28.57 -0.11
N SER A 419 -14.43 29.50 -1.00
CA SER A 419 -14.38 30.94 -0.68
C SER A 419 -15.72 31.56 -0.24
N TRP A 420 -16.84 30.85 -0.42
CA TRP A 420 -18.19 31.29 -0.04
C TRP A 420 -18.79 30.49 1.13
N ASN A 421 -18.23 29.30 1.40
CA ASN A 421 -18.67 28.42 2.48
C ASN A 421 -17.53 28.32 3.49
N HIS A 422 -17.50 29.30 4.40
CA HIS A 422 -16.51 29.35 5.47
C HIS A 422 -16.81 28.29 6.54
N VAL A 423 -15.76 27.87 7.26
CA VAL A 423 -15.84 26.82 8.29
C VAL A 423 -16.80 27.17 9.42
N ASN A 424 -17.62 26.21 9.84
CA ASN A 424 -18.40 26.32 11.07
C ASN A 424 -17.57 25.83 12.27
N ILE A 425 -17.62 26.54 13.39
CA ILE A 425 -16.82 26.24 14.57
C ILE A 425 -17.75 26.00 15.75
N SER A 426 -17.68 24.81 16.35
CA SER A 426 -18.48 24.42 17.51
C SER A 426 -17.57 23.96 18.65
N ILE A 427 -17.56 24.71 19.74
CA ILE A 427 -16.77 24.39 20.93
C ILE A 427 -17.72 24.22 22.11
N PHE A 428 -17.77 23.02 22.68
CA PHE A 428 -18.58 22.69 23.87
C PHE A 428 -17.66 22.12 24.95
N GLN A 429 -17.11 22.98 25.82
CA GLN A 429 -15.97 22.57 26.64
C GLN A 429 -15.98 23.19 28.04
N ASN A 430 -15.62 22.36 29.04
CA ASN A 430 -15.19 22.82 30.35
C ASN A 430 -13.68 23.00 30.32
N LEU A 431 -13.19 24.22 30.51
CA LEU A 431 -11.76 24.51 30.46
C LEU A 431 -11.32 25.73 31.28
N GLU A 432 -10.02 25.85 31.51
CA GLU A 432 -9.41 27.04 32.15
C GLU A 432 -9.03 28.10 31.11
N TRP A 433 -8.52 27.69 29.94
CA TRP A 433 -8.04 28.61 28.92
C TRP A 433 -8.37 28.15 27.48
N PHE A 434 -9.16 28.97 26.79
CA PHE A 434 -9.36 28.91 25.34
C PHE A 434 -8.39 29.88 24.65
N ASP A 435 -7.57 29.38 23.70
CA ASP A 435 -6.59 30.17 22.95
C ASP A 435 -6.49 29.73 21.49
N ALA A 436 -7.43 30.13 20.64
CA ALA A 436 -7.56 29.52 19.32
C ALA A 436 -7.86 30.51 18.16
N PHE A 437 -7.57 30.07 16.94
CA PHE A 437 -7.98 30.74 15.69
C PHE A 437 -7.48 32.19 15.55
N LYS A 438 -6.28 32.51 16.06
CA LYS A 438 -5.74 33.89 16.06
C LYS A 438 -5.68 34.54 14.68
N MET A 439 -5.29 33.80 13.65
CA MET A 439 -5.15 34.31 12.29
C MET A 439 -6.41 34.18 11.43
N LEU A 440 -7.47 33.52 11.92
CA LEU A 440 -8.65 33.22 11.12
C LEU A 440 -9.44 34.50 10.81
N THR A 441 -9.57 34.83 9.53
CA THR A 441 -10.16 36.10 9.09
C THR A 441 -11.68 36.04 8.89
N LYS A 442 -12.21 34.87 8.51
CA LYS A 442 -13.63 34.63 8.23
C LYS A 442 -14.07 33.25 8.70
N ALA A 443 -15.31 33.16 9.20
CA ALA A 443 -15.94 31.90 9.56
C ALA A 443 -17.43 31.86 9.18
N GLY A 444 -17.99 30.65 9.17
CA GLY A 444 -19.42 30.40 9.08
C GLY A 444 -20.08 30.66 10.44
N ASP A 445 -20.83 29.68 10.92
CA ASP A 445 -21.49 29.74 12.24
C ASP A 445 -20.47 29.41 13.34
N ILE A 446 -20.34 30.28 14.34
CA ILE A 446 -19.47 30.08 15.51
C ILE A 446 -20.34 29.89 16.75
N SER A 447 -20.13 28.78 17.45
CA SER A 447 -20.78 28.47 18.72
C SER A 447 -19.74 28.13 19.78
N LEU A 448 -19.56 29.04 20.75
CA LEU A 448 -18.72 28.82 21.92
C LEU A 448 -19.60 28.59 23.14
N ASN A 449 -19.64 27.36 23.63
CA ASN A 449 -20.24 26.97 24.90
C ASN A 449 -19.11 26.55 25.85
N LEU A 450 -18.64 27.53 26.62
CA LEU A 450 -17.47 27.38 27.48
C LEU A 450 -17.89 27.52 28.93
N SER A 451 -17.45 26.57 29.74
CA SER A 451 -17.65 26.57 31.19
C SER A 451 -16.31 26.39 31.90
N ARG A 452 -16.24 26.71 33.19
CA ARG A 452 -15.02 26.44 33.97
C ARG A 452 -14.79 24.94 34.08
N THR A 453 -13.56 24.55 34.36
CA THR A 453 -13.27 23.17 34.77
C THR A 453 -14.14 22.75 35.93
N GLN A 454 -14.40 21.46 36.06
CA GLN A 454 -15.17 20.89 37.16
C GLN A 454 -14.49 19.62 37.66
N ASP A 455 -14.33 19.51 38.98
CA ASP A 455 -13.89 18.26 39.58
C ASP A 455 -14.99 17.20 39.42
N PRO A 456 -14.71 16.05 38.78
CA PRO A 456 -15.73 15.04 38.48
C PRO A 456 -16.23 14.28 39.73
N ASN A 457 -15.54 14.38 40.86
CA ASN A 457 -15.90 13.72 42.12
C ASN A 457 -16.64 14.66 43.08
N THR A 458 -16.20 15.92 43.19
CA THR A 458 -16.79 16.89 44.13
C THR A 458 -17.80 17.82 43.48
N TRP A 459 -17.81 17.91 42.15
CA TRP A 459 -18.58 18.86 41.35
C TRP A 459 -18.19 20.32 41.60
N GLU A 460 -17.08 20.57 42.31
CA GLU A 460 -16.53 21.90 42.51
C GLU A 460 -16.07 22.50 41.18
N GLN A 461 -16.43 23.76 40.98
CA GLN A 461 -16.09 24.52 39.77
C GLN A 461 -14.71 25.15 39.94
N GLY A 462 -13.94 25.17 38.86
CA GLY A 462 -12.70 25.92 38.75
C GLY A 462 -12.91 27.42 38.97
N THR A 463 -11.80 28.13 39.14
CA THR A 463 -11.82 29.58 39.42
C THR A 463 -11.59 30.43 38.19
N THR A 464 -11.06 29.85 37.12
CA THR A 464 -10.63 30.57 35.91
C THR A 464 -11.37 30.06 34.68
N LEU A 465 -11.73 30.98 33.80
CA LEU A 465 -12.09 30.71 32.40
C LEU A 465 -11.62 31.91 31.56
N ARG A 466 -10.47 31.77 30.93
CA ARG A 466 -9.88 32.77 30.04
C ARG A 466 -10.24 32.43 28.58
N VAL A 467 -10.67 33.43 27.84
CA VAL A 467 -11.04 33.31 26.42
C VAL A 467 -10.19 34.28 25.61
N ASP A 468 -9.26 33.76 24.84
CA ASP A 468 -8.48 34.49 23.84
C ASP A 468 -8.65 33.84 22.46
N GLY A 469 -8.63 34.63 21.39
CA GLY A 469 -8.67 34.08 20.05
C GLY A 469 -9.49 34.90 19.07
N PHE A 470 -9.53 34.43 17.82
CA PHE A 470 -10.22 35.13 16.74
C PHE A 470 -9.72 36.57 16.55
N ASP A 471 -8.42 36.82 16.81
CA ASP A 471 -7.83 38.16 16.83
C ASP A 471 -7.98 38.88 15.48
N ALA A 472 -7.74 38.16 14.38
CA ALA A 472 -7.83 38.67 13.01
C ALA A 472 -9.22 38.55 12.38
N MET A 473 -10.22 38.03 13.11
CA MET A 473 -11.53 37.74 12.54
C MET A 473 -12.30 39.02 12.22
N THR A 474 -12.66 39.18 10.95
CA THR A 474 -13.40 40.36 10.47
C THR A 474 -14.87 40.08 10.19
N GLU A 475 -15.19 38.82 9.84
CA GLU A 475 -16.52 38.41 9.39
C GLU A 475 -16.89 37.01 9.91
N ALA A 476 -18.14 36.85 10.34
CA ALA A 476 -18.74 35.55 10.65
C ALA A 476 -20.18 35.47 10.12
N LYS A 477 -20.73 34.28 9.89
CA LYS A 477 -22.15 34.14 9.54
C LYS A 477 -23.05 34.30 10.76
N SER A 478 -22.69 33.71 11.88
CA SER A 478 -23.33 33.94 13.17
C SER A 478 -22.35 33.70 14.32
N LEU A 479 -22.61 34.33 15.46
CA LEU A 479 -21.81 34.19 16.67
C LEU A 479 -22.71 33.92 17.87
N SER A 480 -22.55 32.75 18.49
CA SER A 480 -23.21 32.36 19.74
C SER A 480 -22.16 32.16 20.83
N LEU A 481 -22.22 32.99 21.86
CA LEU A 481 -21.35 32.97 23.03
C LEU A 481 -22.15 32.60 24.27
N TYR A 482 -21.94 31.39 24.78
CA TYR A 482 -22.48 30.92 26.04
C TYR A 482 -21.32 30.64 26.99
N SER A 483 -20.91 31.68 27.73
CA SER A 483 -19.77 31.60 28.66
C SER A 483 -19.95 32.53 29.85
N PRO A 484 -21.00 32.34 30.68
CA PRO A 484 -21.32 33.28 31.76
C PRO A 484 -20.25 33.36 32.85
N ALA A 485 -19.39 32.34 32.98
CA ALA A 485 -18.40 32.24 34.06
C ALA A 485 -16.99 32.75 33.68
N VAL A 486 -16.85 33.44 32.54
CA VAL A 486 -15.58 33.98 32.05
C VAL A 486 -14.95 34.92 33.08
N THR A 487 -13.63 34.79 33.25
CA THR A 487 -12.83 35.66 34.12
C THR A 487 -11.96 36.63 33.33
N GLN A 488 -11.72 36.35 32.05
CA GLN A 488 -11.00 37.23 31.13
C GLN A 488 -11.44 36.97 29.69
N PHE A 489 -11.70 38.02 28.92
CA PHE A 489 -12.16 37.94 27.54
C PHE A 489 -11.35 38.87 26.62
N ASN A 490 -10.58 38.29 25.70
CA ASN A 490 -9.85 39.00 24.65
C ASN A 490 -10.05 38.29 23.31
N ALA A 491 -11.26 38.33 22.77
CA ALA A 491 -11.57 37.72 21.48
C ALA A 491 -12.34 38.65 20.55
N PHE A 492 -12.32 38.35 19.25
CA PHE A 492 -13.09 39.05 18.20
C PHE A 492 -12.77 40.55 18.08
N GLY A 493 -11.51 40.94 18.32
CA GLY A 493 -11.08 42.33 18.31
C GLY A 493 -11.24 43.06 16.96
N ALA A 494 -11.13 42.32 15.86
CA ALA A 494 -11.26 42.84 14.50
C ALA A 494 -12.67 42.70 13.90
N LEU A 495 -13.62 42.10 14.63
CA LEU A 495 -14.93 41.75 14.09
C LEU A 495 -15.70 43.02 13.73
N ASN A 496 -16.16 43.10 12.49
CA ASN A 496 -16.90 44.27 12.00
C ASN A 496 -18.18 43.91 11.24
N HIS A 497 -18.35 42.64 10.86
CA HIS A 497 -19.50 42.18 10.11
C HIS A 497 -19.98 40.80 10.56
N ILE A 498 -21.31 40.65 10.63
CA ILE A 498 -21.99 39.35 10.72
C ILE A 498 -23.06 39.30 9.62
N SER A 499 -23.21 38.16 8.93
CA SER A 499 -24.03 38.03 7.73
C SER A 499 -25.20 37.03 7.85
N GLY A 500 -25.70 36.78 9.06
CA GLY A 500 -26.75 35.78 9.34
C GLY A 500 -28.15 36.23 8.89
N TYR A 501 -29.08 35.27 8.80
CA TYR A 501 -30.49 35.52 8.45
C TYR A 501 -31.46 35.35 9.62
N ALA A 502 -31.04 34.62 10.66
CA ALA A 502 -31.86 34.33 11.84
C ALA A 502 -31.36 35.18 13.02
N THR A 503 -30.48 34.65 13.86
CA THR A 503 -29.82 35.38 14.94
C THR A 503 -28.35 35.59 14.56
N ASP A 504 -27.92 36.84 14.48
CA ASP A 504 -26.56 37.20 14.09
C ASP A 504 -25.60 37.04 15.27
N LEU A 505 -25.97 37.62 16.41
CA LEU A 505 -25.20 37.57 17.64
C LEU A 505 -26.09 37.12 18.79
N LYS A 506 -25.64 36.10 19.53
CA LYS A 506 -26.23 35.67 20.79
C LYS A 506 -25.15 35.68 21.88
N VAL A 507 -25.39 36.41 22.97
CA VAL A 507 -24.46 36.49 24.11
C VAL A 507 -25.21 36.18 25.40
N GLU A 508 -24.69 35.20 26.13
CA GLU A 508 -24.99 35.02 27.55
C GLU A 508 -24.14 35.99 28.37
N MET A 509 -24.78 36.88 29.11
CA MET A 509 -24.12 37.91 29.91
C MET A 509 -23.21 37.30 30.97
N PHE A 510 -22.05 37.92 31.20
CA PHE A 510 -21.12 37.47 32.22
C PHE A 510 -21.72 37.65 33.63
N ALA A 511 -21.55 36.62 34.46
CA ALA A 511 -21.98 36.63 35.84
C ALA A 511 -21.15 37.60 36.70
N ASP A 512 -19.87 37.78 36.36
CA ASP A 512 -18.98 38.77 36.96
C ASP A 512 -18.98 40.06 36.14
N THR A 513 -19.62 41.11 36.68
CA THR A 513 -19.73 42.41 36.01
C THR A 513 -18.43 43.21 36.01
N SER A 514 -17.36 42.73 36.65
CA SER A 514 -16.02 43.33 36.54
C SER A 514 -15.27 42.88 35.28
N VAL A 515 -15.78 41.84 34.59
CA VAL A 515 -15.25 41.36 33.31
C VAL A 515 -16.06 41.97 32.17
N GLY A 516 -15.37 42.52 31.18
CA GLY A 516 -15.98 43.15 30.01
C GLY A 516 -15.51 42.51 28.70
N MET A 517 -16.23 42.80 27.62
CA MET A 517 -15.89 42.39 26.25
C MET A 517 -15.21 43.54 25.51
N CYS A 518 -14.12 44.07 26.10
CA CYS A 518 -13.48 45.30 25.63
C CYS A 518 -12.93 45.21 24.21
N SER A 519 -12.44 44.05 23.82
CA SER A 519 -12.01 43.78 22.44
C SER A 519 -13.14 44.00 21.42
N MET A 520 -14.40 43.78 21.79
CA MET A 520 -15.56 43.90 20.90
C MET A 520 -16.20 45.29 20.89
N GLU A 521 -15.62 46.29 21.57
CA GLU A 521 -16.13 47.68 21.56
C GLU A 521 -16.40 48.23 20.15
N PRO A 522 -15.52 48.03 19.14
CA PRO A 522 -15.80 48.52 17.79
C PRO A 522 -17.07 47.93 17.19
N PHE A 523 -17.29 46.62 17.39
CA PHE A 523 -18.47 45.93 16.84
C PHE A 523 -19.75 46.35 17.58
N PHE A 524 -19.69 46.46 18.91
CA PHE A 524 -20.83 46.91 19.70
C PHE A 524 -21.23 48.36 19.38
N THR A 525 -20.26 49.22 19.05
CA THR A 525 -20.56 50.58 18.58
C THR A 525 -21.40 50.55 17.30
N ILE A 526 -21.07 49.67 16.35
CA ILE A 526 -21.87 49.49 15.11
C ILE A 526 -23.30 49.06 15.44
N ILE A 527 -23.48 48.16 16.42
CA ILE A 527 -24.81 47.71 16.86
C ILE A 527 -25.59 48.88 17.51
N LYS A 528 -24.96 49.67 18.37
CA LYS A 528 -25.62 50.83 19.02
C LYS A 528 -26.02 51.90 18.00
N ASP A 529 -25.15 52.17 17.03
CA ASP A 529 -25.39 53.19 16.00
C ASP A 529 -26.49 52.76 15.00
N ASN A 530 -26.69 51.45 14.80
CA ASN A 530 -27.77 50.92 13.98
C ASN A 530 -28.38 49.64 14.57
N PRO A 531 -29.30 49.77 15.56
CA PRO A 531 -29.86 48.62 16.30
C PRO A 531 -30.66 47.64 15.45
N THR A 532 -31.11 48.04 14.26
CA THR A 532 -31.84 47.18 13.31
C THR A 532 -30.94 46.47 12.30
N LYS A 533 -29.64 46.79 12.28
CA LYS A 533 -28.70 46.20 11.32
C LYS A 533 -28.49 44.71 11.55
N TYR A 534 -28.51 44.30 12.81
CA TYR A 534 -28.23 42.93 13.24
C TYR A 534 -29.34 42.43 14.17
N ASN A 535 -29.73 41.17 14.04
CA ASN A 535 -30.60 40.51 15.01
C ASN A 535 -29.76 39.97 16.17
N VAL A 536 -29.72 40.72 17.27
CA VAL A 536 -28.89 40.44 18.44
C VAL A 536 -29.74 40.00 19.64
N ILE A 537 -29.25 39.01 20.39
CA ILE A 537 -29.91 38.49 21.60
C ILE A 537 -28.90 38.51 22.75
N PHE A 538 -29.23 39.21 23.82
CA PHE A 538 -28.49 39.19 25.08
C PHE A 538 -29.36 38.56 26.16
N ASN A 539 -28.83 37.61 26.92
CA ASN A 539 -29.55 36.91 27.99
C ASN A 539 -28.78 36.98 29.31
N ALA A 540 -29.48 37.19 30.43
CA ALA A 540 -28.93 36.98 31.77
C ALA A 540 -29.56 35.76 32.45
N GLY A 541 -28.99 34.60 32.19
CA GLY A 541 -29.54 33.31 32.55
C GLY A 541 -30.50 32.78 31.48
N TRP A 542 -30.99 31.57 31.72
CA TRP A 542 -31.89 30.85 30.81
C TRP A 542 -33.17 31.64 30.50
N ASN A 543 -33.32 32.03 29.23
CA ASN A 543 -34.51 32.70 28.68
C ASN A 543 -34.88 34.03 29.36
N ASN A 544 -33.89 34.79 29.83
CA ASN A 544 -34.10 36.10 30.41
C ASN A 544 -33.45 37.20 29.55
N PRO A 545 -34.15 37.68 28.50
CA PRO A 545 -33.58 38.63 27.56
C PRO A 545 -33.34 40.00 28.20
N ILE A 546 -32.23 40.64 27.84
CA ILE A 546 -31.87 42.00 28.23
C ILE A 546 -31.94 42.90 26.99
N ASP A 547 -32.40 44.14 27.20
CA ASP A 547 -32.35 45.20 26.19
C ASP A 547 -30.92 45.39 25.65
N THR A 548 -30.79 45.49 24.32
CA THR A 548 -29.51 45.56 23.61
C THR A 548 -28.57 46.64 24.14
N ASN A 549 -29.07 47.87 24.34
CA ASN A 549 -28.22 48.98 24.80
C ASN A 549 -27.76 48.75 26.24
N THR A 550 -28.68 48.27 27.09
CA THR A 550 -28.37 47.94 28.48
C THR A 550 -27.31 46.86 28.58
N ALA A 551 -27.41 45.80 27.77
CA ALA A 551 -26.45 44.71 27.72
C ALA A 551 -25.07 45.19 27.25
N ILE A 552 -25.02 45.95 26.16
CA ILE A 552 -23.75 46.49 25.64
C ILE A 552 -23.08 47.42 26.65
N ASP A 553 -23.84 48.32 27.30
CA ASP A 553 -23.31 49.21 28.33
C ASP A 553 -22.71 48.44 29.49
N GLN A 554 -23.35 47.33 29.91
CA GLN A 554 -22.80 46.45 30.95
C GLN A 554 -21.52 45.74 30.51
N LEU A 555 -21.47 45.21 29.28
CA LEU A 555 -20.30 44.51 28.74
C LEU A 555 -19.10 45.44 28.50
N LEU A 556 -19.33 46.74 28.29
CA LEU A 556 -18.29 47.74 28.07
C LEU A 556 -17.93 48.57 29.30
N ALA A 557 -18.74 48.55 30.37
CA ALA A 557 -18.47 49.30 31.60
C ALA A 557 -17.06 49.05 32.19
N PRO A 558 -16.52 47.81 32.18
CA PRO A 558 -15.17 47.55 32.69
C PRO A 558 -14.03 48.13 31.84
N CYS A 559 -14.30 48.51 30.59
CA CYS A 559 -13.29 48.90 29.59
C CYS A 559 -12.83 50.35 29.71
N SER A 560 -13.51 51.15 30.55
CA SER A 560 -13.26 52.58 30.73
C SER A 560 -12.17 52.89 31.78
N ASN A 561 -11.45 51.87 32.26
CA ASN A 561 -10.40 51.97 33.28
C ASN A 561 -9.02 51.61 32.75
#